data_AF-A0A1W9SNA5-F1
#
_entry.id   AF-A0A1W9SNA5-F1
#
_cell.length_a   1.000
_cell.length_b   1.000
_cell.length_c   1.000
_cell.angle_alpha   90.00
_cell.angle_beta   90.00
_cell.angle_gamma   90.00
#
_symmetry.space_group_name_H-M   'P 1'
#
loop_
_entity.id
_entity.type
_entity.pdbx_description
1 polymer ?
#
loop_
_entity_poly.entity_id
_entity_poly.type
_entity_poly.pdbx_seq_one_letter_code
_entity_poly.pdbx_strand_id
1 'polypeptide(L)'
;MNEVFLHDADGKRGEIMNFPEEYKSWVVSFAKRLDSITHNTDPYRFTAIATHQNGLYNETKLNNIPDVVGYNLYQGWYFGKAESFGRFMDSEHKKYPERKIILSEYGAGSDISLHTTKPERFDFTIEFQQNFLEKYFQMIMQRPFIAAASIWAQNDFRSDTRGDTKSKINQKGLLTLNREYKDIYFMYKAKLNPEPMVYIASRNYTNRNGILQSGSLQVKQPVKIYSNIQQVELFVNGKSLGEKSTDSLNR
;
A
#
# COMPACT_ATOMS: atom_id res chain seq x y z
N MET A 1 4.43 0.99 -18.22
CA MET A 1 3.69 1.49 -17.05
C MET A 1 2.23 1.19 -17.30
N ASN A 2 1.49 0.71 -16.29
CA ASN A 2 0.16 0.12 -16.51
C ASN A 2 -0.98 1.16 -16.59
N GLU A 3 -0.67 2.45 -16.39
CA GLU A 3 -1.63 3.55 -16.30
C GLU A 3 -1.63 4.37 -17.60
N VAL A 4 -2.63 4.11 -18.46
CA VAL A 4 -2.64 4.55 -19.86
C VAL A 4 -2.74 6.07 -20.05
N PHE A 5 -3.27 6.78 -19.05
CA PHE A 5 -3.39 8.25 -19.07
C PHE A 5 -2.41 8.95 -18.12
N LEU A 6 -1.28 8.31 -17.80
CA LEU A 6 -0.26 8.92 -16.93
C LEU A 6 0.85 9.66 -17.69
N HIS A 7 1.14 9.22 -18.91
CA HIS A 7 2.17 9.81 -19.78
C HIS A 7 1.56 10.25 -21.11
N ASP A 8 2.04 11.35 -21.68
CA ASP A 8 1.72 11.70 -23.08
C ASP A 8 2.41 10.76 -24.07
N ALA A 9 2.14 10.99 -25.36
CA ALA A 9 2.76 10.27 -26.47
C ALA A 9 4.30 10.38 -26.48
N ASP A 10 4.88 11.43 -25.89
CA ASP A 10 6.33 11.64 -25.78
C ASP A 10 6.91 11.03 -24.49
N GLY A 11 6.07 10.35 -23.69
CA GLY A 11 6.47 9.74 -22.43
C GLY A 11 6.63 10.73 -21.27
N LYS A 12 6.24 12.01 -21.42
CA LYS A 12 6.28 12.98 -20.32
C LYS A 12 5.11 12.76 -19.38
N ARG A 13 5.41 12.87 -18.09
CA ARG A 13 4.44 12.77 -17.00
C ARG A 13 4.00 14.18 -16.58
N GLY A 14 2.70 14.36 -16.36
CA GLY A 14 2.14 15.61 -15.82
C GLY A 14 0.93 15.36 -14.93
N GLU A 15 0.59 16.35 -14.10
CA GLU A 15 -0.52 16.26 -13.13
C GLU A 15 -1.89 16.41 -13.80
N ILE A 16 -1.96 17.18 -14.89
CA ILE A 16 -3.12 17.34 -15.76
C ILE A 16 -2.64 17.18 -17.19
N MET A 17 -2.89 16.02 -17.77
CA MET A 17 -2.52 15.72 -19.15
C MET A 17 -3.72 15.98 -20.04
N ASN A 18 -3.63 16.99 -20.90
CA ASN A 18 -4.60 17.24 -21.95
C ASN A 18 -4.29 16.33 -23.13
N PHE A 19 -4.86 15.13 -23.10
CA PHE A 19 -4.77 14.21 -24.23
C PHE A 19 -5.67 14.68 -25.38
N PRO A 20 -5.19 14.65 -26.65
CA PRO A 20 -6.03 14.87 -27.81
C PRO A 20 -7.19 13.87 -27.85
N GLU A 21 -8.36 14.28 -28.34
CA GLU A 21 -9.54 13.40 -28.46
C GLU A 21 -9.28 12.18 -29.34
N GLU A 22 -8.45 12.34 -30.38
CA GLU A 22 -7.99 11.25 -31.23
C GLU A 22 -7.21 10.20 -30.44
N TYR A 23 -6.32 10.63 -29.54
CA TYR A 23 -5.56 9.72 -28.68
C TYR A 23 -6.47 8.99 -27.69
N LYS A 24 -7.39 9.70 -27.02
CA LYS A 24 -8.38 9.09 -26.11
C LYS A 24 -9.22 8.04 -26.84
N SER A 25 -9.70 8.39 -28.04
CA SER A 25 -10.50 7.50 -28.89
C SER A 25 -9.72 6.27 -29.33
N TRP A 26 -8.45 6.45 -29.71
CA TRP A 26 -7.55 5.35 -30.06
C TRP A 26 -7.32 4.41 -28.86
N VAL A 27 -7.02 4.95 -27.68
CA VAL A 27 -6.85 4.17 -26.45
C VAL A 27 -8.09 3.32 -26.14
N VAL A 28 -9.28 3.93 -26.20
CA VAL A 28 -10.55 3.23 -25.94
C VAL A 28 -10.81 2.14 -26.97
N SER A 29 -10.58 2.42 -28.26
CA SER A 29 -10.73 1.44 -29.34
C SER A 29 -9.76 0.26 -29.17
N PHE A 30 -8.50 0.56 -28.83
CA PHE A 30 -7.48 -0.44 -28.60
C PHE A 30 -7.80 -1.33 -27.39
N ALA A 31 -8.26 -0.74 -26.28
CA ALA A 31 -8.69 -1.48 -25.10
C ALA A 31 -9.86 -2.43 -25.41
N LYS A 32 -10.88 -1.98 -26.16
CA LYS A 32 -11.99 -2.85 -26.61
C LYS A 32 -11.51 -4.02 -27.45
N ARG A 33 -10.54 -3.78 -28.34
CA ARG A 33 -9.95 -4.82 -29.18
C ARG A 33 -9.21 -5.86 -28.33
N LEU A 34 -8.39 -5.44 -27.36
CA LEU A 34 -7.69 -6.35 -26.46
C LEU A 34 -8.66 -7.16 -25.60
N ASP A 35 -9.69 -6.52 -25.07
CA ASP A 35 -10.74 -7.19 -24.29
C ASP A 35 -11.46 -8.26 -25.12
N SER A 36 -11.88 -7.91 -26.34
CA SER A 36 -12.53 -8.85 -27.27
C SER A 36 -11.63 -10.03 -27.64
N ILE A 37 -10.34 -9.79 -27.90
CA ILE A 37 -9.38 -10.86 -28.19
C ILE A 37 -9.22 -11.79 -26.98
N THR A 38 -9.15 -11.22 -25.78
CA THR A 38 -8.97 -11.99 -24.55
C THR A 38 -10.17 -12.91 -24.31
N HIS A 39 -11.38 -12.39 -24.38
CA HIS A 39 -12.61 -13.18 -24.22
C HIS A 39 -12.81 -14.24 -25.31
N ASN A 40 -12.42 -13.95 -26.56
CA ASN A 40 -12.45 -14.93 -27.64
C ASN A 40 -11.41 -16.05 -27.45
N THR A 41 -10.30 -15.74 -26.79
CA THR A 41 -9.22 -16.70 -26.52
C THR A 41 -9.52 -17.55 -25.28
N ASP A 42 -10.08 -16.93 -24.25
CA ASP A 42 -10.39 -17.56 -22.97
C ASP A 42 -11.65 -16.94 -22.33
N PRO A 43 -12.84 -17.46 -22.62
CA PRO A 43 -14.10 -16.91 -22.13
C PRO A 43 -14.37 -17.21 -20.64
N TYR A 44 -13.50 -17.96 -19.97
CA TYR A 44 -13.70 -18.41 -18.59
C TYR A 44 -12.95 -17.55 -17.56
N ARG A 45 -12.16 -16.57 -17.99
CA ARG A 45 -11.38 -15.69 -17.12
C ARG A 45 -11.76 -14.23 -17.33
N PHE A 46 -11.77 -13.48 -16.24
CA PHE A 46 -12.04 -12.04 -16.27
C PHE A 46 -10.88 -11.24 -16.85
N THR A 47 -11.21 -10.18 -17.58
CA THR A 47 -10.27 -9.13 -17.95
C THR A 47 -10.15 -8.07 -16.86
N ALA A 48 -9.00 -7.40 -16.77
CA ALA A 48 -8.76 -6.34 -15.81
C ALA A 48 -7.92 -5.20 -16.39
N ILE A 49 -8.14 -3.99 -15.88
CA ILE A 49 -7.29 -2.81 -16.14
C ILE A 49 -6.81 -2.22 -14.81
N ALA A 50 -5.60 -1.67 -14.77
CA ALA A 50 -5.09 -0.89 -13.65
C ALA A 50 -5.09 0.61 -13.99
N THR A 51 -5.56 1.44 -13.08
CA THR A 51 -5.73 2.89 -13.30
C THR A 51 -5.27 3.69 -12.10
N HIS A 52 -4.62 4.83 -12.30
CA HIS A 52 -4.41 5.78 -11.20
C HIS A 52 -5.67 6.59 -10.92
N GLN A 53 -5.68 7.35 -9.83
CA GLN A 53 -6.79 8.26 -9.52
C GLN A 53 -6.88 9.41 -10.55
N ASN A 54 -7.69 9.22 -11.59
CA ASN A 54 -8.00 10.24 -12.59
C ASN A 54 -9.43 10.06 -13.14
N GLY A 55 -10.20 11.15 -13.27
CA GLY A 55 -11.57 11.13 -13.79
C GLY A 55 -11.66 10.67 -15.25
N LEU A 56 -10.58 10.85 -16.03
CA LEU A 56 -10.56 10.59 -17.46
C LEU A 56 -10.90 9.13 -17.81
N TYR A 57 -10.54 8.17 -16.95
CA TYR A 57 -10.86 6.75 -17.15
C TYR A 57 -12.37 6.49 -17.18
N ASN A 58 -13.14 7.26 -16.40
CA ASN A 58 -14.60 7.17 -16.37
C ASN A 58 -15.23 8.04 -17.47
N GLU A 59 -14.71 9.25 -17.71
CA GLU A 59 -15.20 10.16 -18.76
C GLU A 59 -15.12 9.54 -20.16
N THR A 60 -14.01 8.85 -20.46
CA THR A 60 -13.80 8.13 -21.72
C THR A 60 -14.51 6.77 -21.77
N LYS A 61 -15.15 6.35 -20.66
CA LYS A 61 -15.75 5.02 -20.47
C LYS A 61 -14.76 3.86 -20.59
N LEU A 62 -13.45 4.12 -20.46
CA LEU A 62 -12.41 3.09 -20.47
C LEU A 62 -12.61 2.07 -19.34
N ASN A 63 -13.02 2.53 -18.16
CA ASN A 63 -13.35 1.69 -17.00
C ASN A 63 -14.62 0.83 -17.17
N ASN A 64 -15.34 0.94 -18.28
CA ASN A 64 -16.51 0.10 -18.56
C ASN A 64 -16.19 -1.06 -19.52
N ILE A 65 -14.93 -1.17 -19.96
CA ILE A 65 -14.51 -2.20 -20.92
C ILE A 65 -14.18 -3.53 -20.22
N PRO A 66 -13.24 -3.58 -19.25
CA PRO A 66 -12.89 -4.85 -18.62
C PRO A 66 -13.93 -5.30 -17.59
N ASP A 67 -13.91 -6.58 -17.23
CA ASP A 67 -14.77 -7.14 -16.18
C ASP A 67 -14.49 -6.57 -14.78
N VAL A 68 -13.22 -6.23 -14.53
CA VAL A 68 -12.70 -5.77 -13.24
C VAL A 68 -11.85 -4.51 -13.41
N VAL A 69 -12.10 -3.51 -12.57
CA VAL A 69 -11.31 -2.27 -12.54
C VAL A 69 -10.41 -2.25 -11.32
N GLY A 70 -9.12 -2.11 -11.56
CA GLY A 70 -8.08 -1.90 -10.56
C GLY A 70 -7.74 -0.44 -10.39
N TYR A 71 -7.73 0.03 -9.15
CA TYR A 71 -7.20 1.34 -8.80
C TYR A 71 -5.83 1.24 -8.12
N ASN A 72 -4.88 2.04 -8.58
CA ASN A 72 -3.57 2.26 -7.99
C ASN A 72 -3.63 3.52 -7.12
N LEU A 73 -3.70 3.34 -5.80
CA LEU A 73 -4.04 4.42 -4.86
C LEU A 73 -2.96 4.60 -3.79
N TYR A 74 -2.57 5.86 -3.60
CA TYR A 74 -1.43 6.26 -2.78
C TYR A 74 -1.71 7.50 -1.93
N GLN A 75 -2.98 7.76 -1.57
CA GLN A 75 -3.35 8.86 -0.68
C GLN A 75 -2.66 8.68 0.67
N GLY A 76 -2.04 9.74 1.19
CA GLY A 76 -1.21 9.68 2.38
C GLY A 76 0.25 9.31 2.11
N TRP A 77 0.60 8.84 0.90
CA TRP A 77 1.99 8.73 0.44
C TRP A 77 2.29 9.86 -0.54
N TYR A 78 1.84 9.76 -1.81
CA TYR A 78 2.15 10.76 -2.82
C TYR A 78 1.42 12.09 -2.63
N PHE A 79 0.18 12.05 -2.16
CA PHE A 79 -0.65 13.25 -1.99
C PHE A 79 -1.71 13.06 -0.90
N GLY A 80 -2.24 14.17 -0.39
CA GLY A 80 -3.32 14.14 0.59
C GLY A 80 -3.03 13.33 1.86
N LYS A 81 -4.09 12.83 2.49
CA LYS A 81 -4.05 12.00 3.70
C LYS A 81 -4.61 10.61 3.42
N ALA A 82 -4.18 9.59 4.16
CA ALA A 82 -4.63 8.20 4.00
C ALA A 82 -6.15 8.07 4.07
N GLU A 83 -6.82 8.85 4.93
CA GLU A 83 -8.27 8.83 5.09
C GLU A 83 -9.04 9.27 3.81
N SER A 84 -8.33 9.86 2.84
CA SER A 84 -8.90 10.22 1.53
C SER A 84 -9.09 9.00 0.62
N PHE A 85 -8.35 7.92 0.85
CA PHE A 85 -8.57 6.63 0.17
C PHE A 85 -10.01 6.14 0.38
N GLY A 86 -10.45 6.07 1.64
CA GLY A 86 -11.79 5.59 1.97
C GLY A 86 -12.89 6.38 1.29
N ARG A 87 -12.81 7.73 1.37
CA ARG A 87 -13.76 8.63 0.70
C ARG A 87 -13.79 8.45 -0.81
N PHE A 88 -12.63 8.22 -1.43
CA PHE A 88 -12.56 7.96 -2.87
C PHE A 88 -13.26 6.66 -3.24
N MET A 89 -12.95 5.56 -2.55
CA MET A 89 -13.54 4.25 -2.83
C MET A 89 -15.06 4.24 -2.62
N ASP A 90 -15.53 4.87 -1.54
CA ASP A 90 -16.97 4.96 -1.24
C ASP A 90 -17.71 5.77 -2.31
N SER A 91 -17.09 6.85 -2.81
CA SER A 91 -17.63 7.68 -3.88
C SER A 91 -17.67 6.94 -5.22
N GLU A 92 -16.59 6.23 -5.59
CA GLU A 92 -16.56 5.43 -6.83
C GLU A 92 -17.59 4.31 -6.80
N HIS A 93 -17.69 3.55 -5.69
CA HIS A 93 -18.68 2.49 -5.57
C HIS A 93 -20.12 3.05 -5.59
N LYS A 94 -20.38 4.20 -4.94
CA LYS A 94 -21.70 4.85 -5.02
C LYS A 94 -22.09 5.24 -6.45
N LYS A 95 -21.13 5.69 -7.26
CA LYS A 95 -21.37 6.08 -8.66
C LYS A 95 -21.51 4.88 -9.59
N TYR A 96 -20.78 3.80 -9.32
CA TYR A 96 -20.72 2.60 -10.15
C TYR A 96 -20.92 1.33 -9.29
N PRO A 97 -22.15 1.11 -8.76
CA PRO A 97 -22.40 0.05 -7.77
C PRO A 97 -22.12 -1.36 -8.30
N GLU A 98 -22.35 -1.59 -9.60
CA GLU A 98 -22.15 -2.89 -10.26
C GLU A 98 -20.71 -3.15 -10.70
N ARG A 99 -19.81 -2.16 -10.57
CA ARG A 99 -18.43 -2.31 -11.00
C ARG A 99 -17.68 -3.20 -10.01
N LYS A 100 -17.05 -4.26 -10.53
CA LYS A 100 -16.12 -5.09 -9.75
C LYS A 100 -14.83 -4.31 -9.58
N ILE A 101 -14.52 -3.95 -8.33
CA ILE A 101 -13.38 -3.10 -8.01
C ILE A 101 -12.33 -3.89 -7.25
N ILE A 102 -11.07 -3.73 -7.66
CA ILE A 102 -9.89 -4.16 -6.89
C ILE A 102 -9.00 -2.96 -6.58
N LEU A 103 -8.26 -3.04 -5.49
CA LEU A 103 -7.15 -2.14 -5.21
C LEU A 103 -5.88 -2.78 -5.78
N SER A 104 -5.54 -2.44 -7.03
CA SER A 104 -4.44 -3.09 -7.74
C SER A 104 -3.05 -2.68 -7.22
N GLU A 105 -2.93 -1.49 -6.63
CA GLU A 105 -1.71 -1.07 -5.93
C GLU A 105 -2.03 -0.17 -4.73
N TYR A 106 -1.31 -0.39 -3.63
CA TYR A 106 -1.16 0.56 -2.53
C TYR A 106 0.14 0.29 -1.76
N GLY A 107 0.79 1.34 -1.27
CA GLY A 107 2.02 1.17 -0.48
C GLY A 107 2.75 2.46 -0.16
N ALA A 108 3.65 2.38 0.81
CA ALA A 108 4.54 3.47 1.21
C ALA A 108 5.98 2.97 1.29
N GLY A 109 6.94 3.84 1.00
CA GLY A 109 8.35 3.49 1.00
C GLY A 109 8.91 3.41 2.41
N SER A 110 9.86 2.50 2.65
CA SER A 110 10.63 2.41 3.89
C SER A 110 12.06 1.96 3.68
N ASP A 111 12.95 2.46 4.52
CA ASP A 111 14.31 2.00 4.69
C ASP A 111 14.48 1.39 6.09
N ILE A 112 15.01 0.17 6.16
CA ILE A 112 15.28 -0.55 7.41
C ILE A 112 16.32 0.12 8.31
N SER A 113 17.05 1.12 7.80
CA SER A 113 18.01 1.91 8.57
C SER A 113 17.37 3.13 9.24
N LEU A 114 16.15 3.52 8.84
CA LEU A 114 15.50 4.75 9.27
C LEU A 114 14.36 4.44 10.22
N HIS A 115 14.43 5.06 11.39
CA HIS A 115 13.46 4.87 12.45
C HIS A 115 13.12 6.15 13.18
N THR A 116 11.88 6.25 13.67
CA THR A 116 11.43 7.38 14.46
C THR A 116 10.26 7.00 15.38
N THR A 117 10.08 7.77 16.45
CA THR A 117 8.87 7.69 17.28
C THR A 117 7.76 8.62 16.80
N LYS A 118 8.04 9.48 15.81
CA LYS A 118 7.11 10.46 15.22
C LYS A 118 7.16 10.37 13.69
N PRO A 119 6.59 9.33 13.10
CA PRO A 119 6.69 9.10 11.66
C PRO A 119 5.90 10.14 10.85
N GLU A 120 6.52 10.63 9.79
CA GLU A 120 6.01 11.65 8.89
C GLU A 120 6.06 11.18 7.43
N ARG A 121 5.18 11.77 6.61
CA ARG A 121 5.09 11.42 5.19
C ARG A 121 6.42 11.71 4.49
N PHE A 122 6.91 10.75 3.71
CA PHE A 122 8.21 10.80 3.01
C PHE A 122 9.47 10.77 3.90
N ASP A 123 9.36 10.43 5.19
CA ASP A 123 10.57 10.21 6.02
C ASP A 123 11.26 8.84 5.76
N PHE A 124 10.58 7.94 5.03
CA PHE A 124 11.01 6.57 4.73
C PHE A 124 11.30 5.71 5.97
N THR A 125 10.77 6.05 7.13
CA THR A 125 10.94 5.24 8.33
C THR A 125 10.10 3.97 8.27
N ILE A 126 10.58 2.92 8.93
CA ILE A 126 9.81 1.69 9.06
C ILE A 126 8.45 1.96 9.74
N GLU A 127 8.43 2.84 10.73
CA GLU A 127 7.21 3.18 11.46
C GLU A 127 6.18 3.91 10.58
N PHE A 128 6.62 4.73 9.62
CA PHE A 128 5.70 5.36 8.67
C PHE A 128 5.02 4.31 7.77
N GLN A 129 5.79 3.40 7.17
CA GLN A 129 5.22 2.34 6.32
C GLN A 129 4.29 1.42 7.12
N GLN A 130 4.64 1.08 8.36
CA GLN A 130 3.77 0.32 9.25
C GLN A 130 2.43 1.02 9.46
N ASN A 131 2.46 2.28 9.91
CA ASN A 131 1.25 3.05 10.18
C ASN A 131 0.39 3.27 8.92
N PHE A 132 1.02 3.46 7.76
CA PHE A 132 0.33 3.58 6.49
C PHE A 132 -0.41 2.28 6.13
N LEU A 133 0.29 1.14 6.14
CA LEU A 133 -0.27 -0.15 5.73
C LEU A 133 -1.29 -0.69 6.74
N GLU A 134 -1.09 -0.46 8.04
CA GLU A 134 -2.09 -0.72 9.09
C GLU A 134 -3.41 0.00 8.81
N LYS A 135 -3.36 1.30 8.52
CA LYS A 135 -4.55 2.10 8.21
C LYS A 135 -5.23 1.64 6.92
N TYR A 136 -4.45 1.40 5.87
CA TYR A 136 -5.00 0.91 4.60
C TYR A 136 -5.69 -0.44 4.77
N PHE A 137 -5.06 -1.38 5.48
CA PHE A 137 -5.66 -2.67 5.77
C PHE A 137 -7.03 -2.53 6.45
N GLN A 138 -7.14 -1.72 7.52
CA GLN A 138 -8.42 -1.47 8.19
C GLN A 138 -9.47 -0.89 7.23
N MET A 139 -9.10 0.12 6.43
CA MET A 139 -10.02 0.74 5.49
C MET A 139 -10.47 -0.22 4.38
N ILE A 140 -9.60 -1.11 3.92
CA ILE A 140 -9.93 -2.15 2.93
C ILE A 140 -10.90 -3.15 3.54
N MET A 141 -10.62 -3.69 4.73
CA MET A 141 -11.47 -4.68 5.40
C MET A 141 -12.86 -4.15 5.77
N GLN A 142 -13.01 -2.83 5.93
CA GLN A 142 -14.31 -2.18 6.14
C GLN A 142 -15.17 -2.07 4.86
N ARG A 143 -14.63 -2.39 3.69
CA ARG A 143 -15.25 -2.15 2.37
C ARG A 143 -15.39 -3.46 1.61
N PRO A 144 -16.43 -4.26 1.88
CA PRO A 144 -16.61 -5.58 1.26
C PRO A 144 -16.80 -5.53 -0.27
N PHE A 145 -17.11 -4.35 -0.84
CA PHE A 145 -17.17 -4.16 -2.30
C PHE A 145 -15.79 -4.14 -2.98
N ILE A 146 -14.69 -4.03 -2.21
CA ILE A 146 -13.33 -4.20 -2.73
C ILE A 146 -13.05 -5.69 -2.79
N ALA A 147 -13.11 -6.26 -4.00
CA ALA A 147 -13.01 -7.70 -4.22
C ALA A 147 -11.61 -8.27 -3.95
N ALA A 148 -10.57 -7.47 -4.17
CA ALA A 148 -9.19 -7.83 -3.90
C ALA A 148 -8.33 -6.59 -3.66
N ALA A 149 -7.21 -6.77 -2.95
CA ALA A 149 -6.21 -5.73 -2.74
C ALA A 149 -4.80 -6.29 -2.85
N SER A 150 -3.95 -5.62 -3.62
CA SER A 150 -2.58 -6.01 -3.92
C SER A 150 -1.62 -4.96 -3.38
N ILE A 151 -0.82 -5.35 -2.38
CA ILE A 151 0.22 -4.50 -1.82
C ILE A 151 1.28 -4.27 -2.89
N TRP A 152 1.62 -3.00 -3.11
CA TRP A 152 2.74 -2.61 -3.95
C TRP A 152 3.93 -2.25 -3.06
N ALA A 153 4.89 -3.16 -2.84
CA ALA A 153 5.05 -4.47 -3.48
C ALA A 153 5.45 -5.56 -2.47
N GLN A 154 5.55 -6.81 -2.94
CA GLN A 154 6.09 -7.89 -2.12
C GLN A 154 7.55 -7.60 -1.72
N ASN A 155 8.39 -7.20 -2.68
CA ASN A 155 9.81 -6.93 -2.49
C ASN A 155 10.16 -5.52 -2.95
N ASP A 156 11.18 -4.92 -2.33
CA ASP A 156 11.88 -3.81 -2.95
C ASP A 156 12.49 -4.28 -4.28
N PHE A 157 12.46 -3.41 -5.29
CA PHE A 157 12.91 -3.74 -6.64
C PHE A 157 13.67 -2.59 -7.29
N ARG A 158 14.51 -2.92 -8.28
CA ARG A 158 15.30 -1.91 -9.00
C ARG A 158 14.42 -1.09 -9.93
N SER A 159 14.63 0.23 -9.91
CA SER A 159 13.93 1.20 -10.76
C SER A 159 14.86 2.39 -10.95
N ASP A 160 15.53 2.46 -12.10
CA ASP A 160 16.68 3.36 -12.33
C ASP A 160 16.39 4.85 -12.13
N THR A 161 15.14 5.28 -12.31
CA THR A 161 14.72 6.67 -12.12
C THR A 161 14.47 7.07 -10.66
N ARG A 162 14.58 6.13 -9.70
CA ARG A 162 14.34 6.40 -8.27
C ARG A 162 15.54 7.06 -7.61
N GLY A 163 15.28 8.11 -6.84
CA GLY A 163 16.29 8.86 -6.07
C GLY A 163 15.90 9.07 -4.61
N ASP A 164 15.00 8.24 -4.10
CA ASP A 164 14.56 8.24 -2.69
C ASP A 164 15.75 7.87 -1.75
N THR A 165 15.51 7.45 -0.50
CA THR A 165 16.61 7.14 0.45
C THR A 165 17.61 6.07 -0.04
N LYS A 166 17.19 5.16 -0.92
CA LYS A 166 18.07 4.27 -1.68
C LYS A 166 17.92 4.54 -3.17
N SER A 167 18.98 5.09 -3.77
CA SER A 167 19.02 5.36 -5.21
C SER A 167 18.77 4.09 -6.03
N LYS A 168 18.02 4.25 -7.13
CA LYS A 168 17.64 3.20 -8.09
C LYS A 168 16.80 2.06 -7.50
N ILE A 169 16.20 2.23 -6.33
CA ILE A 169 15.36 1.21 -5.68
C ILE A 169 13.98 1.80 -5.39
N ASN A 170 12.92 1.05 -5.72
CA ASN A 170 11.60 1.28 -5.16
C ASN A 170 11.50 0.55 -3.82
N GLN A 171 11.32 1.32 -2.75
CA GLN A 171 11.44 0.87 -1.36
C GLN A 171 10.10 0.51 -0.69
N LYS A 172 9.04 0.24 -1.46
CA LYS A 172 7.71 -0.05 -0.91
C LYS A 172 7.48 -1.52 -0.53
N GLY A 173 8.50 -2.37 -0.70
CA GLY A 173 8.42 -3.79 -0.42
C GLY A 173 8.02 -4.08 1.02
N LEU A 174 7.31 -5.19 1.22
CA LEU A 174 7.24 -5.88 2.53
C LEU A 174 8.57 -6.55 2.88
N LEU A 175 9.35 -6.90 1.86
CA LEU A 175 10.70 -7.44 1.95
C LEU A 175 11.71 -6.49 1.31
N THR A 176 12.96 -6.53 1.75
CA THR A 176 14.07 -5.83 1.11
C THR A 176 14.41 -6.43 -0.26
N LEU A 177 15.33 -5.79 -0.99
CA LEU A 177 15.85 -6.29 -2.26
C LEU A 177 16.52 -7.67 -2.09
N ASN A 178 17.08 -7.95 -0.91
CA ASN A 178 17.72 -9.23 -0.57
C ASN A 178 16.76 -10.21 0.11
N ARG A 179 15.44 -9.95 0.05
CA ARG A 179 14.38 -10.82 0.60
C ARG A 179 14.41 -10.93 2.13
N GLU A 180 15.00 -9.96 2.81
CA GLU A 180 14.86 -9.83 4.26
C GLU A 180 13.49 -9.24 4.59
N TYR A 181 12.81 -9.78 5.59
CA TYR A 181 11.50 -9.28 5.99
C TYR A 181 11.61 -7.91 6.67
N LYS A 182 10.79 -6.96 6.22
CA LYS A 182 10.53 -5.74 6.99
C LYS A 182 9.46 -6.03 8.05
N ASP A 183 9.46 -5.27 9.13
CA ASP A 183 8.56 -5.53 10.27
C ASP A 183 7.07 -5.58 9.87
N ILE A 184 6.66 -4.78 8.88
CA ILE A 184 5.27 -4.72 8.42
C ILE A 184 4.79 -6.00 7.71
N TYR A 185 5.70 -6.85 7.22
CA TYR A 185 5.37 -8.18 6.71
C TYR A 185 4.62 -9.00 7.77
N PHE A 186 5.05 -8.89 9.03
CA PHE A 186 4.51 -9.71 10.12
C PHE A 186 3.10 -9.27 10.56
N MET A 187 2.66 -8.05 10.25
CA MET A 187 1.25 -7.67 10.38
C MET A 187 0.38 -8.51 9.44
N TYR A 188 0.77 -8.58 8.16
CA TYR A 188 0.07 -9.40 7.18
C TYR A 188 0.16 -10.89 7.49
N LYS A 189 1.32 -11.38 7.96
CA LYS A 189 1.43 -12.77 8.45
C LYS A 189 0.45 -13.03 9.60
N ALA A 190 0.41 -12.16 10.62
CA ALA A 190 -0.53 -12.30 11.73
C ALA A 190 -2.00 -12.24 11.26
N LYS A 191 -2.31 -11.50 10.19
CA LYS A 191 -3.67 -11.37 9.67
C LYS A 191 -4.12 -12.50 8.76
N LEU A 192 -3.21 -13.06 7.98
CA LEU A 192 -3.56 -13.93 6.84
C LEU A 192 -3.06 -15.36 7.01
N ASN A 193 -2.15 -15.62 7.96
CA ASN A 193 -1.63 -16.94 8.22
C ASN A 193 -2.17 -17.46 9.58
N PRO A 194 -2.74 -18.68 9.62
CA PRO A 194 -3.32 -19.25 10.84
C PRO A 194 -2.28 -19.82 11.82
N GLU A 195 -1.02 -20.03 11.41
CA GLU A 195 0.03 -20.55 12.28
C GLU A 195 0.31 -19.58 13.44
N PRO A 196 0.26 -20.03 14.71
CA PRO A 196 0.52 -19.18 15.86
C PRO A 196 1.87 -18.46 15.75
N MET A 197 1.87 -17.15 15.95
CA MET A 197 3.06 -16.33 15.85
C MET A 197 3.01 -15.09 16.74
N VAL A 198 4.19 -14.66 17.18
CA VAL A 198 4.44 -13.39 17.86
C VAL A 198 5.74 -12.78 17.33
N TYR A 199 5.72 -11.49 17.01
CA TYR A 199 6.86 -10.79 16.42
C TYR A 199 7.00 -9.38 16.99
N ILE A 200 8.11 -9.11 17.67
CA ILE A 200 8.48 -7.76 18.09
C ILE A 200 8.86 -6.95 16.84
N ALA A 201 8.00 -6.01 16.44
CA ALA A 201 8.08 -5.21 15.22
C ALA A 201 9.00 -3.99 15.37
N SER A 202 10.23 -4.26 15.79
CA SER A 202 11.29 -3.27 16.00
C SER A 202 12.69 -3.88 15.85
N ARG A 203 12.83 -5.04 15.21
CA ARG A 203 14.10 -5.79 15.21
C ARG A 203 15.23 -5.08 14.48
N ASN A 204 14.90 -4.20 13.52
CA ASN A 204 15.89 -3.40 12.81
C ASN A 204 16.26 -2.10 13.55
N TYR A 205 15.46 -1.70 14.55
CA TYR A 205 15.75 -0.53 15.40
C TYR A 205 16.60 -0.92 16.63
N THR A 206 17.81 -1.40 16.38
CA THR A 206 18.71 -1.93 17.43
C THR A 206 19.36 -0.83 18.27
N ASN A 207 19.62 0.34 17.69
CA ASN A 207 20.22 1.48 18.37
C ASN A 207 19.19 2.57 18.63
N ARG A 208 18.57 2.56 19.81
CA ARG A 208 17.57 3.55 20.21
C ARG A 208 18.21 4.70 20.98
N ASN A 209 17.74 5.91 20.72
CA ASN A 209 18.15 7.12 21.44
C ASN A 209 16.95 7.79 22.12
N GLY A 210 17.23 8.67 23.08
CA GLY A 210 16.20 9.38 23.81
C GLY A 210 16.81 10.52 24.61
N ILE A 211 16.07 11.61 24.74
CA ILE A 211 16.46 12.74 25.58
C ILE A 211 15.88 12.49 26.97
N LEU A 212 16.75 12.43 27.99
CA LEU A 212 16.31 12.35 29.38
C LEU A 212 15.60 13.65 29.77
N GLN A 213 14.42 13.51 30.35
CA GLN A 213 13.78 14.63 31.03
C GLN A 213 14.47 14.85 32.38
N SER A 214 14.51 16.10 32.85
CA SER A 214 15.09 16.44 34.15
C SER A 214 14.48 15.58 35.25
N GLY A 215 15.32 14.93 36.05
CA GLY A 215 14.91 14.02 37.12
C GLY A 215 14.55 12.59 36.68
N SER A 216 14.63 12.25 35.40
CA SER A 216 14.45 10.86 34.93
C SER A 216 15.79 10.16 34.70
N LEU A 217 15.85 8.88 35.03
CA LEU A 217 16.97 7.98 34.69
C LEU A 217 16.68 7.10 33.47
N GLN A 218 15.47 7.19 32.91
CA GLN A 218 15.01 6.31 31.83
C GLN A 218 14.19 7.09 30.80
N VAL A 219 14.25 6.65 29.55
CA VAL A 219 13.39 7.14 28.47
C VAL A 219 12.47 6.02 28.03
N LYS A 220 11.15 6.27 28.09
CA LYS A 220 10.16 5.32 27.56
C LYS A 220 10.21 5.35 26.03
N GLN A 221 10.22 4.17 25.43
CA GLN A 221 10.32 3.98 24.00
C GLN A 221 9.22 3.03 23.54
N PRO A 222 8.52 3.31 22.41
CA PRO A 222 7.48 2.41 21.92
C PRO A 222 8.09 1.12 21.36
N VAL A 223 7.48 0.00 21.68
CA VAL A 223 7.77 -1.31 21.10
C VAL A 223 6.44 -1.85 20.55
N LYS A 224 6.38 -2.04 19.23
CA LYS A 224 5.24 -2.64 18.54
C LYS A 224 5.44 -4.15 18.48
N ILE A 225 4.36 -4.92 18.60
CA ILE A 225 4.35 -6.37 18.42
C ILE A 225 3.25 -6.68 17.40
N TYR A 226 3.44 -7.71 16.57
CA TYR A 226 2.37 -8.33 15.80
C TYR A 226 2.19 -9.78 16.23
N SER A 227 0.95 -10.21 16.44
CA SER A 227 0.62 -11.54 16.95
C SER A 227 -0.79 -11.95 16.54
N ASN A 228 -0.97 -13.20 16.09
CA ASN A 228 -2.30 -13.79 15.94
C ASN A 228 -2.75 -14.56 17.20
N ILE A 229 -1.94 -14.52 18.27
CA ILE A 229 -2.30 -14.96 19.62
C ILE A 229 -2.91 -13.78 20.37
N GLN A 230 -4.03 -14.02 21.06
CA GLN A 230 -4.88 -12.99 21.66
C GLN A 230 -4.21 -12.18 22.77
N GLN A 231 -3.27 -12.77 23.52
CA GLN A 231 -2.58 -12.13 24.63
C GLN A 231 -1.07 -12.29 24.48
N VAL A 232 -0.33 -11.21 24.73
CA VAL A 232 1.12 -11.17 24.66
C VAL A 232 1.67 -10.45 25.89
N GLU A 233 2.69 -11.06 26.51
CA GLU A 233 3.47 -10.44 27.58
C GLU A 233 4.84 -10.01 27.04
N LEU A 234 5.27 -8.79 27.38
CA LEU A 234 6.59 -8.28 27.00
C LEU A 234 7.52 -8.24 28.21
N PHE A 235 8.71 -8.84 28.07
CA PHE A 235 9.76 -8.80 29.08
C PHE A 235 10.93 -7.94 28.59
N VAL A 236 11.48 -7.11 29.49
CA VAL A 236 12.71 -6.35 29.26
C VAL A 236 13.68 -6.67 30.39
N ASN A 237 14.85 -7.22 30.04
CA ASN A 237 15.87 -7.67 31.00
C ASN A 237 15.31 -8.62 32.08
N GLY A 238 14.48 -9.57 31.66
CA GLY A 238 13.84 -10.55 32.57
C GLY A 238 12.67 -9.99 33.40
N LYS A 239 12.38 -8.68 33.31
CA LYS A 239 11.26 -8.05 34.02
C LYS A 239 10.05 -7.92 33.09
N SER A 240 8.90 -8.43 33.53
CA SER A 240 7.63 -8.24 32.84
C SER A 240 7.24 -6.76 32.79
N LEU A 241 6.76 -6.32 31.63
CA LEU A 241 6.09 -5.03 31.41
C LEU A 241 4.55 -5.20 31.36
N GLY A 242 4.05 -6.39 31.70
CA GLY A 242 2.64 -6.75 31.70
C GLY A 242 2.15 -7.37 30.39
N GLU A 243 0.96 -7.95 30.47
CA GLU A 243 0.23 -8.54 29.36
C GLU A 243 -0.66 -7.51 28.65
N LYS A 244 -0.80 -7.66 27.34
CA LYS A 244 -1.77 -6.92 26.53
C LYS A 244 -2.51 -7.85 25.58
N SER A 245 -3.80 -7.58 25.41
CA SER A 245 -4.58 -8.21 24.34
C SER A 245 -4.31 -7.54 23.01
N THR A 246 -4.22 -8.33 21.93
CA THR A 246 -4.03 -7.82 20.58
C THR A 246 -5.26 -7.05 20.11
N ASP A 247 -5.04 -5.93 19.40
CA ASP A 247 -6.13 -5.15 18.81
C ASP A 247 -6.67 -5.74 17.49
N SER A 248 -7.59 -5.02 16.83
CA SER A 248 -8.19 -5.45 15.54
C SER A 248 -7.19 -5.51 14.38
N LEU A 249 -5.94 -5.07 14.56
CA LEU A 249 -4.84 -5.20 13.63
C LEU A 249 -3.84 -6.29 14.04
N ASN A 250 -4.14 -7.06 15.08
CA ASN A 250 -3.24 -8.08 15.62
C ASN A 250 -1.94 -7.45 16.17
N ARG A 251 -2.06 -6.26 16.77
CA ARG A 251 -0.97 -5.48 17.38
C ARG A 251 -1.06 -5.41 18.90
#